data_AF-E9SF91-F1
#
_entry.id   AF-E9SF91-F1
#
_cell.length_a   1.000
_cell.length_b   1.000
_cell.length_c   1.000
_cell.angle_alpha   90.00
_cell.angle_beta   90.00
_cell.angle_gamma   90.00
#
_symmetry.space_group_name_H-M   'P 1'
#
loop_
_entity.id
_entity.type
_entity.pdbx_description
1 polymer ?
#
loop_
_entity_poly.entity_id
_entity_poly.type
_entity_poly.pdbx_seq_one_letter_code
_entity_poly.pdbx_strand_id
1 'polypeptide(L)'
;MTIDRIDWHYEDAEQLYAQTHEVEGEYTEEQYREIELKASNHIGLFIRWIMDRRFEGEECAKEGCDKVRNGEISGAEYLLDYCDGKLWDVDVRSDIMPFVNAYYVESSDFFGDYCETCGFEGEEEAPAYGFISGDGDYSRLKERIDKAYEKFCEGNNG
;
A
#
# COMPACT_ATOMS: atom_id res chain seq x y z
N MET A 1 -4.49 -10.39 13.48
CA MET A 1 -3.02 -10.40 13.24
C MET A 1 -2.70 -9.21 12.36
N THR A 2 -1.53 -8.59 12.52
CA THR A 2 -1.10 -7.56 11.56
C THR A 2 -0.59 -8.23 10.29
N ILE A 3 -1.10 -7.80 9.13
CA ILE A 3 -0.62 -8.19 7.79
C ILE A 3 0.64 -7.39 7.47
N ASP A 4 0.56 -6.06 7.59
CA ASP A 4 1.67 -5.14 7.35
C ASP A 4 1.52 -3.87 8.18
N ARG A 5 2.60 -3.13 8.35
CA ARG A 5 2.63 -1.95 9.22
C ARG A 5 3.80 -1.04 8.92
N ILE A 6 3.54 0.25 9.04
CA ILE A 6 4.49 1.31 8.69
C ILE A 6 5.80 1.23 9.47
N ASP A 7 5.77 0.79 10.74
CA ASP A 7 6.97 0.68 11.58
C ASP A 7 8.00 -0.30 11.02
N TRP A 8 7.61 -1.20 10.12
CA TRP A 8 8.54 -2.10 9.42
C TRP A 8 9.28 -1.43 8.26
N HIS A 9 8.76 -0.33 7.73
CA HIS A 9 9.27 0.34 6.52
C HIS A 9 9.79 1.76 6.78
N TYR A 10 9.46 2.33 7.95
CA TYR A 10 9.77 3.72 8.28
C TYR A 10 11.27 4.02 8.24
N GLU A 11 12.12 3.14 8.80
CA GLU A 11 13.57 3.35 8.84
C GLU A 11 14.16 3.43 7.42
N ASP A 12 13.74 2.57 6.50
CA ASP A 12 14.21 2.58 5.12
C ASP A 12 13.76 3.85 4.38
N ALA A 13 12.50 4.27 4.58
CA ALA A 13 11.97 5.51 4.01
C ALA A 13 12.68 6.74 4.57
N GLU A 14 12.94 6.78 5.87
CA GLU A 14 13.64 7.87 6.56
C GLU A 14 15.09 7.99 6.07
N GLN A 15 15.83 6.87 5.99
CA GLN A 15 17.21 6.87 5.51
C GLN A 15 17.31 7.39 4.08
N LEU A 16 16.39 6.95 3.20
CA LEU A 16 16.33 7.42 1.83
C LEU A 16 15.95 8.91 1.75
N TYR A 17 15.00 9.36 2.58
CA TYR A 17 14.61 10.76 2.66
C TYR A 17 15.77 11.65 3.08
N ALA A 18 16.49 11.28 4.15
CA ALA A 18 17.65 12.00 4.65
C ALA A 18 18.73 12.15 3.57
N GLN A 19 19.04 11.05 2.86
CA GLN A 19 20.03 11.02 1.80
C GLN A 19 19.65 11.91 0.61
N THR A 20 18.38 11.92 0.24
CA THR A 20 17.88 12.65 -0.94
C THR A 20 17.71 14.15 -0.69
N HIS A 21 17.44 14.55 0.55
CA HIS A 21 17.14 15.94 0.91
C HIS A 21 18.27 16.64 1.70
N GLU A 22 19.39 15.96 1.94
CA GLU A 22 20.55 16.47 2.69
C GLU A 22 20.16 17.08 4.05
N VAL A 23 19.17 16.49 4.74
CA VAL A 23 18.66 17.01 6.01
C VAL A 23 19.65 16.72 7.14
N GLU A 24 20.11 17.78 7.81
CA GLU A 24 20.87 17.68 9.06
C GLU A 24 20.00 18.14 10.25
N GLY A 25 19.63 17.23 11.15
CA GLY A 25 18.90 17.57 12.39
C GLY A 25 17.53 16.90 12.53
N GLU A 26 16.63 17.53 13.30
CA GLU A 26 15.24 17.06 13.48
C GLU A 26 14.39 17.39 12.25
N TYR A 27 13.48 16.49 11.88
CA TYR A 27 12.53 16.75 10.80
C TYR A 27 11.42 17.69 11.25
N THR A 28 10.88 18.45 10.31
CA THR A 28 9.61 19.16 10.51
C THR A 28 8.43 18.18 10.47
N GLU A 29 7.28 18.56 11.02
CA GLU A 29 6.05 17.75 10.95
C GLU A 29 5.64 17.39 9.51
N GLU A 30 5.87 18.29 8.56
CA GLU A 30 5.59 18.04 7.14
C GLU A 30 6.51 16.96 6.57
N GLN A 31 7.80 17.00 6.93
CA GLN A 31 8.77 15.98 6.52
C GLN A 31 8.49 14.63 7.17
N TYR A 32 8.14 14.62 8.46
CA TYR A 32 7.68 13.39 9.14
C TYR A 32 6.49 12.79 8.41
N ARG A 33 5.48 13.60 8.08
CA ARG A 33 4.30 13.11 7.34
C ARG A 33 4.66 12.61 5.95
N GLU A 34 5.59 13.26 5.24
CA GLU A 34 6.04 12.79 3.93
C GLU A 34 6.76 11.43 4.02
N ILE A 35 7.64 11.26 5.01
CA ILE A 35 8.33 9.98 5.27
C ILE A 35 7.29 8.89 5.58
N GLU A 36 6.30 9.20 6.42
CA GLU A 36 5.22 8.26 6.75
C GLU A 36 4.41 7.85 5.52
N LEU A 37 4.07 8.80 4.65
CA LEU A 37 3.35 8.52 3.40
C LEU A 37 4.18 7.66 2.45
N LYS A 38 5.49 7.90 2.37
CA LYS A 38 6.42 7.09 1.55
C LYS A 38 6.55 5.67 2.10
N ALA A 39 6.71 5.50 3.41
CA ALA A 39 6.74 4.20 4.07
C ALA A 39 5.42 3.43 3.95
N SER A 40 4.30 4.15 3.86
CA SER A 40 2.95 3.57 3.75
C SER A 40 2.50 3.32 2.32
N ASN A 41 3.27 3.73 1.31
CA ASN A 41 2.81 3.87 -0.06
C ASN A 41 2.30 2.53 -0.66
N HIS A 42 3.10 1.47 -0.57
CA HIS A 42 2.72 0.14 -1.08
C HIS A 42 1.53 -0.44 -0.34
N ILE A 43 1.51 -0.34 1.00
CA ILE A 43 0.38 -0.80 1.83
C ILE A 43 -0.90 -0.06 1.41
N GLY A 44 -0.81 1.25 1.23
CA GLY A 44 -1.91 2.11 0.82
C GLY A 44 -2.48 1.74 -0.55
N LEU A 45 -1.64 1.40 -1.52
CA LEU A 45 -2.12 0.93 -2.83
C LEU A 45 -2.87 -0.41 -2.73
N PHE A 46 -2.40 -1.32 -1.87
CA PHE A 46 -3.10 -2.58 -1.65
C PHE A 46 -4.45 -2.37 -0.96
N ILE A 47 -4.51 -1.50 0.06
CA ILE A 47 -5.76 -1.09 0.71
C ILE A 47 -6.74 -0.51 -0.30
N ARG A 48 -6.27 0.36 -1.20
CA ARG A 48 -7.11 0.91 -2.27
C ARG A 48 -7.69 -0.19 -3.15
N TRP A 49 -6.90 -1.21 -3.52
CA TRP A 49 -7.39 -2.39 -4.25
C TRP A 49 -8.46 -3.18 -3.50
N ILE A 50 -8.27 -3.40 -2.19
CA ILE A 50 -9.26 -4.05 -1.33
C ILE A 50 -10.59 -3.27 -1.37
N MET A 51 -10.53 -1.95 -1.22
CA MET A 51 -11.72 -1.09 -1.21
C MET A 51 -12.43 -1.02 -2.56
N ASP A 52 -11.68 -0.91 -3.66
CA ASP A 52 -12.24 -0.89 -5.02
C ASP A 52 -13.01 -2.17 -5.35
N ARG A 53 -12.57 -3.31 -4.78
CA ARG A 53 -13.20 -4.62 -4.94
C ARG A 53 -14.33 -4.91 -3.93
N ARG A 54 -14.60 -4.01 -2.98
CA ARG A 54 -15.52 -4.25 -1.85
C ARG A 54 -15.10 -5.44 -0.99
N PHE A 55 -13.79 -5.59 -0.78
CA PHE A 55 -13.17 -6.65 0.00
C PHE A 55 -12.77 -6.19 1.41
N GLU A 56 -13.14 -4.98 1.80
CA GLU A 56 -12.99 -4.50 3.17
C GLU A 56 -13.69 -5.43 4.18
N GLY A 57 -13.06 -5.61 5.34
CA GLY A 57 -13.64 -6.30 6.48
C GLY A 57 -14.73 -5.48 7.17
N GLU A 58 -15.51 -6.12 8.05
CA GLU A 58 -16.68 -5.48 8.68
C GLU A 58 -16.32 -4.34 9.63
N GLU A 59 -15.09 -4.35 10.17
CA GLU A 59 -14.60 -3.37 11.14
C GLU A 59 -13.96 -2.13 10.47
N CYS A 60 -13.95 -2.07 9.13
CA CYS A 60 -13.37 -0.94 8.41
C CYS A 60 -14.08 0.39 8.73
N ALA A 61 -13.30 1.48 8.73
CA ALA A 61 -13.85 2.82 8.90
C ALA A 61 -14.55 3.26 7.60
N LYS A 62 -15.85 2.96 7.49
CA LYS A 62 -16.66 3.18 6.26
C LYS A 62 -16.49 4.55 5.62
N GLU A 63 -16.44 5.62 6.42
CA GLU A 63 -16.20 6.98 5.92
C GLU A 63 -14.84 7.09 5.20
N GLY A 64 -13.77 6.56 5.81
CA GLY A 64 -12.45 6.54 5.19
C GLY A 64 -12.43 5.66 3.93
N CYS A 65 -13.11 4.52 3.94
CA CYS A 65 -13.23 3.67 2.75
C CYS A 65 -13.94 4.37 1.59
N ASP A 66 -14.99 5.15 1.88
CA ASP A 66 -15.72 5.92 0.88
C ASP A 66 -14.83 7.04 0.29
N LYS A 67 -14.06 7.74 1.14
CA LYS A 67 -13.09 8.75 0.71
C LYS A 67 -12.01 8.18 -0.21
N VAL A 68 -11.44 7.02 0.12
CA VAL A 68 -10.46 6.35 -0.75
C VAL A 68 -11.06 5.99 -2.11
N ARG A 69 -12.23 5.37 -2.13
CA ARG A 69 -12.91 4.99 -3.38
C ARG A 69 -13.28 6.19 -4.25
N ASN A 70 -13.59 7.33 -3.64
CA ASN A 70 -13.89 8.57 -4.35
C ASN A 70 -12.63 9.34 -4.78
N GLY A 71 -11.43 8.89 -4.39
CA GLY A 71 -10.17 9.59 -4.65
C GLY A 71 -10.00 10.88 -3.83
N GLU A 72 -10.70 11.00 -2.70
CA GLU A 72 -10.59 12.15 -1.79
C GLU A 72 -9.35 12.06 -0.90
N ILE A 73 -8.95 10.84 -0.53
CA ILE A 73 -7.69 10.52 0.17
C ILE A 73 -7.06 9.28 -0.48
N SER A 74 -5.76 9.14 -0.37
CA SER A 74 -5.04 7.91 -0.74
C SER A 74 -5.28 6.79 0.28
N GLY A 75 -5.00 5.55 -0.13
CA GLY A 75 -5.00 4.43 0.82
C GLY A 75 -3.90 4.54 1.88
N ALA A 76 -2.80 5.26 1.59
CA ALA A 76 -1.73 5.53 2.56
C ALA A 76 -2.20 6.51 3.64
N GLU A 77 -2.91 7.58 3.25
CA GLU A 77 -3.56 8.48 4.21
C GLU A 77 -4.62 7.74 5.03
N TYR A 78 -5.40 6.85 4.41
CA TYR A 78 -6.33 6.00 5.17
C TYR A 78 -5.62 5.15 6.22
N LEU A 79 -4.52 4.48 5.85
CA LEU A 79 -3.72 3.66 6.76
C LEU A 79 -3.24 4.48 7.98
N LEU A 80 -2.73 5.68 7.75
CA LEU A 80 -2.20 6.55 8.79
C LEU A 80 -3.30 7.12 9.68
N ASP A 81 -4.39 7.61 9.09
CA ASP A 81 -5.36 8.43 9.80
C ASP A 81 -6.52 7.60 10.38
N TYR A 82 -6.73 6.38 9.90
CA TYR A 82 -7.85 5.51 10.30
C TYR A 82 -7.42 4.14 10.86
N CYS A 83 -6.19 3.70 10.61
CA CYS A 83 -5.73 2.34 10.97
C CYS A 83 -4.47 2.32 11.85
N ASP A 84 -4.10 3.45 12.46
CA ASP A 84 -2.90 3.59 13.31
C ASP A 84 -1.60 3.08 12.62
N GLY A 85 -1.50 3.28 11.30
CA GLY A 85 -0.35 2.86 10.49
C GLY A 85 -0.27 1.36 10.21
N LYS A 86 -1.35 0.59 10.42
CA LYS A 86 -1.32 -0.89 10.39
C LYS A 86 -2.45 -1.47 9.56
N LEU A 87 -2.11 -2.41 8.67
CA LEU A 87 -3.08 -3.23 7.97
C LEU A 87 -3.33 -4.50 8.78
N TRP A 88 -4.54 -4.66 9.29
CA TRP A 88 -4.95 -5.81 10.07
C TRP A 88 -5.72 -6.82 9.22
N ASP A 89 -5.69 -8.09 9.62
CA ASP A 89 -6.55 -9.11 9.03
C ASP A 89 -8.05 -8.78 9.12
N VAL A 90 -8.49 -8.09 10.17
CA VAL A 90 -9.88 -7.62 10.32
C VAL A 90 -10.26 -6.51 9.34
N ASP A 91 -9.29 -5.83 8.73
CA ASP A 91 -9.55 -4.82 7.69
C ASP A 91 -9.89 -5.46 6.34
N VAL A 92 -9.71 -6.78 6.21
CA VAL A 92 -9.98 -7.55 4.99
C VAL A 92 -11.05 -8.60 5.27
N ARG A 93 -11.95 -8.79 4.31
CA ARG A 93 -13.00 -9.80 4.40
C ARG A 93 -12.38 -11.21 4.47
N SER A 94 -12.89 -12.05 5.36
CA SER A 94 -12.26 -13.33 5.72
C SER A 94 -12.15 -14.34 4.58
N ASP A 95 -13.05 -14.29 3.59
CA ASP A 95 -13.00 -15.11 2.37
C ASP A 95 -11.91 -14.67 1.37
N ILE A 96 -11.37 -13.46 1.53
CA ILE A 96 -10.28 -12.92 0.71
C ILE A 96 -8.91 -13.20 1.34
N MET A 97 -8.86 -13.43 2.66
CA MET A 97 -7.62 -13.71 3.40
C MET A 97 -6.76 -14.85 2.81
N PRO A 98 -7.30 -15.95 2.25
CA PRO A 98 -6.48 -16.95 1.58
C PRO A 98 -5.63 -16.38 0.42
N PHE A 99 -6.19 -15.45 -0.36
CA PHE A 99 -5.45 -14.78 -1.42
C PHE A 99 -4.41 -13.81 -0.85
N VAL A 100 -4.80 -13.01 0.16
CA VAL A 100 -3.87 -12.07 0.82
C VAL A 100 -2.67 -12.82 1.39
N ASN A 101 -2.90 -13.96 2.05
CA ASN A 101 -1.80 -14.76 2.58
C ASN A 101 -0.88 -15.25 1.46
N ALA A 102 -1.42 -15.80 0.37
CA ALA A 102 -0.62 -16.33 -0.72
C ALA A 102 0.17 -15.26 -1.50
N TYR A 103 -0.43 -14.09 -1.74
CA TYR A 103 0.11 -13.06 -2.64
C TYR A 103 0.85 -11.91 -1.93
N TYR A 104 0.44 -11.58 -0.70
CA TYR A 104 1.00 -10.48 0.08
C TYR A 104 1.94 -10.97 1.20
N VAL A 105 1.54 -11.99 1.96
CA VAL A 105 2.22 -12.36 3.21
C VAL A 105 3.29 -13.43 3.02
N GLU A 106 2.95 -14.52 2.33
CA GLU A 106 3.81 -15.70 2.19
C GLU A 106 4.76 -15.58 0.99
N SER A 107 4.43 -14.76 0.01
CA SER A 107 5.26 -14.46 -1.16
C SER A 107 5.70 -13.00 -1.14
N SER A 108 6.73 -12.70 -1.94
CA SER A 108 7.14 -11.33 -2.24
C SER A 108 6.46 -10.79 -3.50
N ASP A 109 5.40 -11.45 -3.98
CA ASP A 109 4.82 -11.17 -5.30
C ASP A 109 4.19 -9.78 -5.34
N PHE A 110 3.40 -9.39 -4.32
CA PHE A 110 2.83 -8.05 -4.25
C PHE A 110 3.90 -6.95 -4.25
N PHE A 111 4.92 -7.06 -3.38
CA PHE A 111 5.96 -6.04 -3.28
C PHE A 111 6.83 -6.00 -4.54
N GLY A 112 7.08 -7.16 -5.18
CA GLY A 112 7.74 -7.23 -6.48
C GLY A 112 6.94 -6.53 -7.57
N ASP A 113 5.64 -6.81 -7.68
CA ASP A 113 4.74 -6.13 -8.63
C ASP A 113 4.68 -4.61 -8.37
N TYR A 114 4.70 -4.18 -7.11
CA TYR A 114 4.79 -2.76 -6.73
C TYR A 114 6.07 -2.12 -7.28
N CYS A 115 7.24 -2.71 -7.01
CA CYS A 115 8.51 -2.21 -7.51
C CYS A 115 8.60 -2.21 -9.04
N GLU A 116 7.99 -3.20 -9.73
CA GLU A 116 8.04 -3.30 -11.19
C GLU A 116 7.07 -2.34 -11.91
N THR A 117 6.08 -1.77 -11.21
CA THR A 117 4.99 -1.02 -11.86
C THR A 117 4.81 0.42 -11.39
N CYS A 118 5.39 0.78 -10.24
CA CYS A 118 5.22 2.08 -9.60
C CYS A 118 6.53 2.86 -9.55
N GLY A 119 6.44 4.21 -9.52
CA GLY A 119 7.62 5.06 -9.30
C GLY A 119 8.40 5.37 -10.57
N PHE A 120 7.71 5.40 -11.71
CA PHE A 120 8.32 5.69 -13.01
C PHE A 120 7.87 7.05 -13.56
N GLU A 121 8.82 7.94 -13.82
CA GLU A 121 8.62 9.16 -14.61
C GLU A 121 9.34 9.02 -15.96
N GLY A 122 8.62 8.53 -16.97
CA GLY A 122 9.24 8.19 -18.26
C GLY A 122 10.10 6.93 -18.14
N GLU A 123 11.41 7.06 -18.39
CA GLU A 123 12.40 5.97 -18.24
C GLU A 123 13.12 6.00 -16.89
N GLU A 124 12.90 7.04 -16.07
CA GLU A 124 13.53 7.17 -14.76
C GLU A 124 12.72 6.40 -13.70
N GLU A 125 13.41 5.55 -12.95
CA GLU A 125 12.87 4.75 -11.84
C GLU A 125 13.27 5.38 -10.51
N ALA A 126 12.28 5.66 -9.66
CA ALA A 126 12.49 6.03 -8.28
C ALA A 126 12.58 4.78 -7.40
N PRO A 127 13.44 4.76 -6.37
CA PRO A 127 13.46 3.69 -5.38
C PRO A 127 12.09 3.54 -4.69
N ALA A 128 11.77 2.34 -4.19
CA ALA A 128 10.47 1.96 -3.63
C ALA A 128 9.87 2.93 -2.60
N TYR A 129 10.71 3.60 -1.79
CA TYR A 129 10.30 4.60 -0.79
C TYR A 129 10.65 6.03 -1.17
N GLY A 130 11.00 6.28 -2.44
CA GLY A 130 11.43 7.59 -2.94
C GLY A 130 10.29 8.47 -3.44
N PHE A 131 9.14 7.87 -3.70
CA PHE A 131 8.00 8.52 -4.36
C PHE A 131 6.68 8.23 -3.63
N ILE A 132 5.65 9.00 -3.97
CA ILE A 132 4.26 8.76 -3.56
C ILE A 132 3.47 8.44 -4.82
N SER A 133 2.74 7.33 -4.81
CA SER A 133 2.08 6.81 -6.00
C SER A 133 0.87 7.65 -6.41
N GLY A 134 0.71 7.87 -7.71
CA GLY A 134 -0.50 8.46 -8.29
C GLY A 134 -1.48 7.42 -8.85
N ASP A 135 -2.55 7.89 -9.48
CA ASP A 135 -3.54 7.02 -10.16
C ASP A 135 -2.94 6.17 -11.29
N GLY A 136 -1.89 6.67 -11.95
CA GLY A 136 -1.19 5.94 -13.01
C GLY A 136 -0.45 4.71 -12.47
N ASP A 137 0.28 4.87 -11.36
CA ASP A 137 0.95 3.77 -10.66
C ASP A 137 -0.07 2.74 -10.18
N TYR A 138 -1.13 3.23 -9.51
CA TYR A 138 -2.19 2.37 -9.03
C TYR A 138 -2.84 1.56 -10.15
N SER A 139 -3.13 2.19 -11.30
CA SER A 139 -3.76 1.50 -12.43
C SER A 139 -2.89 0.34 -12.95
N ARG A 140 -1.57 0.53 -13.06
CA ARG A 140 -0.64 -0.50 -13.51
C ARG A 140 -0.50 -1.64 -12.49
N LEU A 141 -0.35 -1.30 -11.21
CA LEU A 141 -0.25 -2.28 -10.14
C LEU A 141 -1.56 -3.07 -10.02
N LYS A 142 -2.71 -2.40 -10.08
CA LYS A 142 -4.03 -3.03 -10.04
C LYS A 142 -4.19 -4.13 -11.10
N GLU A 143 -3.69 -3.94 -12.32
CA GLU A 143 -3.73 -4.98 -13.36
C GLU A 143 -2.95 -6.24 -12.96
N ARG A 144 -1.86 -6.10 -12.20
CA ARG A 144 -1.07 -7.24 -11.69
C ARG A 144 -1.82 -7.96 -10.58
N ILE A 145 -2.33 -7.21 -9.60
CA ILE A 145 -3.10 -7.76 -8.49
C ILE A 145 -4.35 -8.48 -9.01
N ASP A 146 -5.07 -7.89 -9.97
CA ASP A 146 -6.27 -8.49 -10.56
C ASP A 146 -5.95 -9.83 -11.24
N LYS A 147 -4.87 -9.92 -12.03
CA LYS A 147 -4.44 -11.17 -12.66
C LYS A 147 -4.03 -12.23 -11.64
N ALA A 148 -3.33 -11.83 -10.58
CA ALA A 148 -2.92 -12.72 -9.50
C ALA A 148 -4.16 -13.28 -8.78
N TYR A 149 -5.14 -12.43 -8.48
CA TYR A 149 -6.40 -12.81 -7.85
C TYR A 149 -7.23 -13.75 -8.72
N GLU A 150 -7.38 -13.44 -10.00
CA GLU A 150 -8.10 -14.31 -10.96
C GLU A 150 -7.47 -15.70 -11.05
N LYS A 151 -6.15 -15.78 -11.19
CA LYS A 151 -5.40 -17.05 -11.21
C LYS A 151 -5.57 -17.84 -9.91
N PHE A 152 -5.55 -17.16 -8.76
CA PHE A 152 -5.78 -17.80 -7.46
C PHE A 152 -7.19 -18.39 -7.37
N CYS A 153 -8.21 -17.68 -7.86
CA CYS A 153 -9.58 -18.17 -7.92
C CYS A 153 -9.70 -19.39 -8.86
N GLU A 154 -9.05 -19.39 -10.02
CA GLU A 154 -9.05 -20.53 -10.94
C GLU A 154 -8.40 -21.78 -10.33
N GLY A 155 -7.27 -21.63 -9.64
CA GLY A 155 -6.54 -22.73 -9.01
C GLY A 155 -7.26 -23.37 -7.82
N ASN A 156 -8.14 -22.62 -7.15
CA ASN A 156 -8.92 -23.10 -5.98
C ASN A 156 -10.32 -23.64 -6.34
N ASN A 157 -10.72 -23.55 -7.61
CA ASN A 157 -11.97 -24.13 -8.13
C ASN A 157 -11.80 -25.55 -8.68
N GLY A 158 -10.63 -26.18 -8.48
CA GLY A 158 -10.24 -27.50 -8.99
C GLY A 158 -10.28 -28.64 -7.96
#